data_AF-A0A1H0CFW3-F1
#
_entry.id   AF-A0A1H0CFW3-F1
#
_cell.length_a   1.000
_cell.length_b   1.000
_cell.length_c   1.000
_cell.angle_alpha   90.00
_cell.angle_beta   90.00
_cell.angle_gamma   90.00
#
_symmetry.space_group_name_H-M   'P 1'
#
loop_
_entity.id
_entity.type
_entity.pdbx_description
1 polymer ?
#
loop_
_entity_poly.entity_id
_entity_poly.type
_entity_poly.pdbx_seq_one_letter_code
_entity_poly.pdbx_strand_id
1 'polypeptide(L)' 'MNRVKIFDYENVEKLEDAVNGFLETMECDSSFKLIDIKFNSYAYGEDRTDYHSAMVIYKI' A
#
# COMPACT_ATOMS: atom_id res chain seq x y z
N MET A 1 12.72 12.45 -6.26
CA MET A 1 13.31 11.74 -5.10
C MET A 1 12.50 10.46 -4.85
N ASN A 2 13.11 9.34 -4.41
CA ASN A 2 12.31 8.14 -4.09
C ASN A 2 11.49 8.38 -2.82
N ARG A 3 10.24 7.95 -2.82
CA ARG A 3 9.32 8.01 -1.69
C ARG A 3 8.69 6.63 -1.46
N VAL A 4 8.23 6.43 -0.23
CA VAL A 4 7.59 5.20 0.21
C VAL A 4 6.33 5.55 0.98
N LYS A 5 5.24 4.86 0.68
CA LYS A 5 3.99 4.91 1.44
C LYS A 5 3.64 3.50 1.90
N ILE A 6 3.41 3.33 3.20
CA ILE A 6 3.04 2.05 3.81
C ILE A 6 1.55 2.09 4.17
N PHE A 7 0.87 1.00 3.87
CA PHE A 7 -0.51 0.71 4.19
C PHE A 7 -0.56 -0.58 5.00
N ASP A 8 -1.42 -0.64 6.00
CA ASP A 8 -1.53 -1.78 6.92
C ASP A 8 -2.97 -1.88 7.41
N TYR A 9 -3.62 -3.00 7.12
CA TYR A 9 -5.04 -3.20 7.33
C TYR A 9 -5.34 -4.65 7.74
N GLU A 10 -6.40 -4.81 8.52
CA GLU A 10 -6.92 -6.09 9.01
C GLU A 10 -7.58 -6.97 7.94
N ASN A 11 -7.87 -6.42 6.75
CA ASN A 11 -8.50 -7.13 5.64
C ASN A 11 -7.89 -6.62 4.33
N VAL A 12 -7.61 -7.54 3.40
CA VAL A 12 -7.14 -7.29 2.03
C VAL A 12 -8.02 -6.29 1.29
N GLU A 13 -9.35 -6.35 1.42
CA GLU A 13 -10.26 -5.44 0.70
C GLU A 13 -10.00 -3.97 1.09
N LYS A 14 -9.85 -3.69 2.40
CA LYS A 14 -9.53 -2.33 2.88
C LYS A 14 -8.14 -1.88 2.43
N LEU A 15 -7.19 -2.81 2.37
CA LEU A 15 -5.84 -2.53 1.88
C LEU A 15 -5.88 -2.16 0.40
N GLU A 16 -6.60 -2.92 -0.41
CA GLU A 16 -6.78 -2.69 -1.84
C GLU A 16 -7.42 -1.32 -2.11
N ASP A 17 -8.54 -1.02 -1.45
CA ASP A 17 -9.22 0.28 -1.57
C ASP A 17 -8.30 1.45 -1.23
N ALA A 18 -7.51 1.32 -0.15
CA ALA A 18 -6.59 2.37 0.28
C ALA A 18 -5.41 2.57 -0.68
N VAL A 19 -4.85 1.49 -1.22
CA VAL A 19 -3.78 1.55 -2.22
C VAL A 19 -4.31 2.16 -3.52
N ASN A 20 -5.46 1.70 -4.00
CA ASN A 20 -6.07 2.21 -5.23
C ASN A 20 -6.41 3.70 -5.12
N GLY A 21 -7.06 4.12 -4.02
CA GLY A 21 -7.37 5.54 -3.81
C GLY A 21 -6.12 6.43 -3.73
N PHE A 22 -5.01 5.92 -3.19
CA PHE A 22 -3.73 6.62 -3.23
C PHE A 22 -3.18 6.74 -4.66
N LEU A 23 -3.21 5.66 -5.43
CA LEU A 23 -2.71 5.66 -6.81
C LEU A 23 -3.53 6.60 -7.70
N GLU A 24 -4.86 6.58 -7.61
CA GLU A 24 -5.76 7.50 -8.35
C GLU A 24 -5.47 8.97 -8.02
N THR A 25 -5.21 9.27 -6.74
CA THR A 25 -4.84 10.63 -6.32
C THR A 25 -3.49 11.06 -6.91
N MET A 26 -2.54 10.13 -7.01
CA MET A 26 -1.18 10.40 -7.49
C MET A 26 -1.10 10.43 -9.02
N GLU A 27 -1.96 9.72 -9.75
CA GLU A 27 -2.00 9.77 -11.22
C GLU A 27 -2.33 11.18 -11.75
N CYS A 28 -2.97 12.02 -10.95
CA CYS A 28 -3.20 13.42 -11.28
C CYS A 28 -1.89 14.26 -11.30
N ASP A 29 -0.80 13.76 -10.72
CA ASP A 29 0.51 14.40 -10.73
C ASP A 29 1.37 13.88 -11.89
N SER A 30 1.62 14.72 -12.89
CA SER A 30 2.44 14.38 -14.07
C SER A 30 3.89 13.94 -13.76
N SER A 31 4.39 14.25 -12.56
CA SER A 31 5.73 13.83 -12.11
C SER A 31 5.73 12.50 -11.36
N PHE A 32 4.54 11.97 -11.03
CA PHE A 32 4.40 10.70 -10.36
C PHE A 32 4.90 9.56 -11.25
N LYS A 33 5.78 8.73 -10.68
CA LYS A 33 6.20 7.48 -11.29
C LYS A 33 6.18 6.37 -10.26
N LEU A 34 5.25 5.44 -10.41
CA LEU A 34 5.25 4.20 -9.66
C LEU A 34 6.52 3.40 -9.97
N ILE A 35 7.22 2.96 -8.92
CA ILE A 35 8.39 2.07 -9.06
C ILE A 35 7.96 0.62 -8.81
N ASP A 36 7.30 0.37 -7.68
CA ASP A 36 7.00 -0.99 -7.21
C ASP A 36 5.93 -0.98 -6.11
N ILE A 37 5.26 -2.11 -5.92
CA ILE A 37 4.35 -2.36 -4.80
C ILE A 37 4.71 -3.71 -4.19
N LYS A 38 5.01 -3.71 -2.89
CA LYS A 38 5.38 -4.91 -2.13
C LYS A 38 4.26 -5.24 -1.15
N PHE A 39 3.69 -6.43 -1.26
CA PHE A 39 2.64 -6.92 -0.37
C PHE A 39 3.22 -7.89 0.67
N ASN A 40 2.69 -7.85 1.88
CA ASN A 40 3.02 -8.79 2.95
C ASN A 40 1.77 -9.14 3.76
N SER A 41 1.67 -10.40 4.20
CA SER A 41 0.65 -10.85 5.15
C SER A 41 1.33 -11.44 6.37
N TYR A 42 0.81 -11.14 7.55
CA TYR A 42 1.41 -11.56 8.81
C TYR A 42 0.34 -11.77 9.88
N ALA A 43 0.57 -12.73 10.77
CA ALA A 43 -0.30 -12.93 11.92
C ALA A 43 -0.06 -11.81 12.95
N TYR A 44 -1.13 -11.28 13.54
CA TYR A 44 -1.05 -10.29 14.61
C TYR A 44 -1.57 -10.87 15.93
N GLY A 45 -0.66 -11.13 16.87
CA GLY A 45 -0.99 -11.73 18.16
C GLY A 45 -1.13 -13.26 18.10
N GLU A 46 -1.80 -13.83 19.12
CA GLU A 46 -2.10 -15.27 19.19
C GLU A 46 -3.34 -15.67 18.38
N ASP A 47 -4.15 -14.69 17.96
CA ASP A 47 -5.29 -14.90 17.09
C ASP A 47 -4.87 -14.97 15.63
N ARG A 48 -5.46 -15.92 14.89
CA ARG A 48 -5.22 -16.16 13.45
C ARG A 48 -5.81 -15.08 12.53
N THR A 49 -5.92 -13.84 13.01
CA THR A 49 -6.37 -12.74 12.17
C THR A 49 -5.18 -12.31 11.33
N ASP A 50 -5.19 -12.69 10.06
CA ASP A 50 -4.17 -12.28 9.11
C ASP A 50 -4.29 -10.77 8.87
N TYR A 51 -3.24 -10.03 9.20
CA TYR A 51 -3.09 -8.63 8.81
C TYR A 51 -2.35 -8.54 7.49
N HIS A 52 -2.64 -7.50 6.72
CA HIS A 52 -2.15 -7.31 5.38
C HIS A 52 -1.56 -5.91 5.23
N SER A 53 -0.34 -5.85 4.68
CA SER A 53 0.37 -4.61 4.45
C SER A 53 0.82 -4.49 2.99
N ALA A 54 0.86 -3.26 2.51
CA ALA A 54 1.40 -2.92 1.21
C ALA A 54 2.37 -1.73 1.33
N MET A 55 3.52 -1.84 0.69
CA MET A 55 4.50 -0.79 0.55
C MET A 55 4.53 -0.32 -0.89
N VAL A 56 4.10 0.90 -1.13
CA VAL A 56 4.13 1.56 -2.44
C VAL A 56 5.40 2.40 -2.54
N ILE A 57 6.25 2.09 -3.52
CA ILE A 57 7.51 2.77 -3.78
C ILE A 57 7.35 3.58 -5.06
N TYR A 58 7.67 4.87 -5.02
CA TYR A 58 7.38 5.79 -6.12
C TYR A 58 8.38 6.96 -6.20
N LYS A 59 8.36 7.70 -7.30
CA LYS A 59 9.08 8.96 -7.48
C LYS A 59 8.09 10.10 -7.69
N ILE A 60 8.48 11.27 -7.18
CA ILE A 60 7.97 12.60 -7.48
C ILE A 60 9.19 13.52 -7.60
#